data_AF-A0A942SMW5-F1
#
_entry.id   AF-A0A942SMW5-F1
#
_cell.length_a   1.000
_cell.length_b   1.000
_cell.length_c   1.000
_cell.angle_alpha   90.00
_cell.angle_beta   90.00
_cell.angle_gamma   90.00
#
_symmetry.space_group_name_H-M   'P 1'
#
loop_
_entity.id
_entity.type
_entity.pdbx_description
1 polymer ?
#
loop_
_entity_poly.entity_id
_entity_poly.type
_entity_poly.pdbx_seq_one_letter_code
_entity_poly.pdbx_strand_id
1 'polypeptide(L)'
;MKILTKWPFFLFLVLIIGVFTTGCNMFSKKPETEESVKQKVVNYLISEGYKENEFHVDVEYQSTGASKMGGPYAIQVKFNDERNVVYYYKYDYQSKNKDITQYGVAPMKGKEDKNFKHLE
;
A
#
# COMPACT_ATOMS: atom_id res chain seq x y z
N MET A 1 31.20 58.50 -21.82
CA MET A 1 31.04 58.30 -20.37
C MET A 1 30.23 57.03 -20.17
N LYS A 2 30.82 56.02 -19.51
CA LYS A 2 30.20 54.74 -19.15
C LYS A 2 29.23 54.93 -17.98
N ILE A 3 28.17 54.12 -17.93
CA ILE A 3 27.57 53.35 -16.81
C ILE A 3 26.33 52.71 -17.45
N LEU A 4 26.36 51.49 -17.99
CA LEU A 4 26.31 50.19 -17.32
C LEU A 4 25.28 50.09 -16.19
N THR A 5 24.01 49.95 -16.57
CA THR A 5 22.96 49.43 -15.68
C THR A 5 22.32 48.21 -16.36
N LYS A 6 23.04 47.09 -16.28
CA LYS A 6 22.42 45.76 -16.32
C LYS A 6 21.43 45.74 -15.16
N TRP A 7 20.14 45.56 -15.41
CA TRP A 7 19.16 44.98 -14.48
C TRP A 7 17.76 44.98 -15.13
N PRO A 8 17.43 43.91 -15.86
CA PRO A 8 16.08 43.36 -15.76
C PRO A 8 16.10 41.92 -15.21
N PHE A 9 17.27 41.37 -14.89
CA PHE A 9 17.40 40.01 -14.36
C PHE A 9 16.91 39.84 -12.91
N PHE A 10 16.83 40.94 -12.14
CA PHE A 10 16.39 40.89 -10.75
C PHE A 10 14.87 40.80 -10.57
N LEU A 11 14.09 41.14 -11.61
CA LEU A 11 12.62 41.10 -11.55
C LEU A 11 12.05 39.71 -11.87
N PHE A 12 12.82 38.82 -12.49
CA PHE A 12 12.40 37.44 -12.75
C PHE A 12 12.70 36.48 -11.59
N LEU A 13 13.61 36.83 -10.67
CA LEU A 13 13.99 35.95 -9.56
C LEU A 13 12.90 35.84 -8.47
N VAL A 14 12.07 36.86 -8.30
CA VAL A 14 11.03 36.89 -7.25
C VAL A 14 9.81 36.03 -7.60
N LEU A 15 9.62 35.66 -8.87
CA LEU A 15 8.49 34.81 -9.27
C LEU A 15 8.71 33.31 -8.99
N ILE A 16 9.94 32.88 -8.69
CA ILE A 16 10.30 31.46 -8.49
C ILE A 16 10.28 31.08 -6.99
N ILE A 17 10.27 32.06 -6.08
CA ILE A 17 10.27 31.82 -4.62
C ILE A 17 8.83 31.64 -4.07
N GLY A 18 7.81 31.60 -4.94
CA GLY A 18 6.41 31.36 -4.56
C GLY A 18 5.99 29.89 -4.44
N VAL A 19 6.91 28.91 -4.45
CA VAL A 19 6.57 27.48 -4.51
C VAL A 19 6.77 26.73 -3.18
N PHE A 20 7.25 27.37 -2.12
CA PHE A 20 7.59 26.66 -0.87
C PHE A 20 6.73 27.00 0.36
N THR A 21 5.53 27.56 0.17
CA THR A 21 4.60 27.78 1.29
C THR A 21 3.17 27.39 0.93
N THR A 22 2.97 26.17 0.45
CA THR A 22 1.67 25.52 0.58
C THR A 22 1.85 24.39 1.57
N GLY A 23 1.22 24.60 2.72
CA GLY A 23 1.43 23.86 3.94
C GLY A 23 1.29 22.36 3.78
N CYS A 24 1.77 21.66 4.81
CA CYS A 24 1.45 20.29 5.14
C CYS A 24 -0.02 19.98 4.85
N ASN A 25 -0.30 19.59 3.62
CA ASN A 25 -1.51 18.94 3.22
C ASN A 25 -1.38 17.50 3.72
N MET A 26 -1.45 17.35 5.04
CA MET A 26 -1.96 16.15 5.71
C MET A 26 -3.45 16.03 5.36
N PHE A 27 -3.75 15.98 4.05
CA PHE A 27 -4.99 15.42 3.58
C PHE A 27 -4.88 13.95 3.89
N SER A 28 -5.55 13.53 4.96
CA SER A 28 -6.01 12.17 5.16
C SER A 28 -6.64 11.73 3.84
N LYS A 29 -5.86 11.06 2.98
CA LYS A 29 -6.37 10.45 1.76
C LYS A 29 -7.57 9.62 2.19
N LYS A 30 -8.72 9.83 1.54
CA LYS A 30 -9.87 8.97 1.76
C LYS A 30 -9.39 7.52 1.61
N PRO A 31 -9.79 6.62 2.51
CA PRO A 31 -9.42 5.21 2.38
C PRO A 31 -9.86 4.71 1.00
N GLU A 32 -8.99 3.94 0.35
CA GLU A 32 -9.31 3.24 -0.90
C GLU A 32 -10.47 2.26 -0.65
N THR A 33 -11.25 1.93 -1.68
CA THR A 33 -12.33 0.95 -1.52
C THR A 33 -11.75 -0.44 -1.30
N GLU A 34 -12.47 -1.30 -0.59
CA GLU A 34 -12.07 -2.70 -0.35
C GLU A 34 -11.82 -3.44 -1.68
N GLU A 35 -12.65 -3.20 -2.68
CA GLU A 35 -12.53 -3.80 -4.01
C GLU A 35 -11.25 -3.35 -4.74
N SER A 36 -10.85 -2.07 -4.58
CA SER A 36 -9.59 -1.57 -5.15
C SER A 36 -8.37 -2.22 -4.47
N VAL A 37 -8.42 -2.36 -3.13
CA VAL A 37 -7.37 -3.06 -2.38
C VAL A 37 -7.32 -4.54 -2.78
N LYS A 38 -8.47 -5.19 -2.94
CA LYS A 38 -8.56 -6.57 -3.42
C LYS A 38 -7.87 -6.75 -4.77
N GLN A 39 -8.16 -5.89 -5.76
CA GLN A 39 -7.51 -5.95 -7.06
C GLN A 39 -5.98 -5.77 -6.98
N LYS A 40 -5.50 -4.91 -6.10
CA LYS A 40 -4.05 -4.71 -5.89
C LYS A 40 -3.39 -5.97 -5.32
N VAL A 41 -4.03 -6.62 -4.34
CA VAL A 41 -3.54 -7.89 -3.77
C VAL A 41 -3.56 -9.00 -4.82
N VAL A 42 -4.61 -9.08 -5.63
CA VAL A 42 -4.67 -10.03 -6.76
C VAL A 42 -3.52 -9.78 -7.75
N ASN A 43 -3.30 -8.53 -8.15
CA ASN A 43 -2.21 -8.19 -9.08
C ASN A 43 -0.84 -8.51 -8.50
N TYR A 44 -0.64 -8.27 -7.20
CA TYR A 44 0.59 -8.62 -6.50
C TYR A 44 0.84 -10.13 -6.52
N LEU A 45 -0.16 -10.94 -6.17
CA LEU A 45 -0.03 -12.41 -6.22
C LEU A 45 0.22 -12.91 -7.65
N ILE A 46 -0.39 -12.28 -8.66
CA ILE A 46 -0.11 -12.60 -10.06
C ILE A 46 1.33 -12.24 -10.44
N SER A 47 1.87 -11.12 -9.96
CA SER A 47 3.29 -10.78 -10.19
C SER A 47 4.27 -11.72 -9.50
N GLU A 48 3.87 -12.33 -8.38
CA GLU A 48 4.63 -13.40 -7.70
C GLU A 48 4.50 -14.77 -8.40
N GLY A 49 3.68 -14.86 -9.46
CA GLY A 49 3.57 -16.04 -10.32
C GLY A 49 2.36 -16.93 -10.06
N TYR A 50 1.47 -16.56 -9.14
CA TYR A 50 0.22 -17.28 -8.89
C TYR A 50 -0.84 -16.98 -9.96
N LYS A 51 -1.71 -17.95 -10.25
CA LYS A 51 -2.88 -17.69 -11.12
C LYS A 51 -4.07 -17.26 -10.27
N GLU A 52 -4.89 -16.36 -10.81
CA GLU A 52 -6.07 -15.84 -10.11
C GLU A 52 -7.05 -16.94 -9.65
N ASN A 53 -7.10 -18.08 -10.35
CA ASN A 53 -7.94 -19.22 -9.99
C ASN A 53 -7.31 -20.17 -8.95
N GLU A 54 -6.11 -19.88 -8.44
CA GLU A 54 -5.40 -20.69 -7.44
C GLU A 54 -5.61 -20.17 -6.00
N PHE A 55 -6.22 -19.00 -5.84
CA PHE A 55 -6.40 -18.39 -4.53
C PHE A 55 -7.72 -17.62 -4.42
N HIS A 56 -8.10 -17.31 -3.18
CA HIS A 56 -9.21 -16.42 -2.85
C HIS A 56 -8.71 -15.29 -1.96
N VAL A 57 -9.12 -14.06 -2.27
CA VAL A 57 -8.77 -12.85 -1.50
C VAL A 57 -10.02 -12.27 -0.85
N ASP A 58 -9.98 -12.16 0.47
CA ASP A 58 -10.95 -11.47 1.31
C ASP A 58 -10.32 -10.17 1.83
N VAL A 59 -11.02 -9.04 1.66
CA VAL A 59 -10.59 -7.72 2.15
C VAL A 59 -11.72 -7.11 2.96
N GLU A 60 -11.43 -6.65 4.17
CA GLU A 60 -12.39 -6.00 5.06
C GLU A 60 -11.79 -4.70 5.61
N TYR A 61 -12.54 -3.60 5.52
CA TYR A 61 -12.15 -2.31 6.08
C TYR A 61 -12.55 -2.20 7.56
N GLN A 62 -11.56 -1.96 8.42
CA GLN A 62 -11.72 -1.76 9.85
C GLN A 62 -11.54 -0.27 10.20
N SER A 63 -12.67 0.39 10.46
CA SER A 63 -12.75 1.84 10.71
C SER A 63 -12.09 2.31 12.00
N THR A 64 -11.86 1.41 12.96
CA THR A 64 -11.32 1.73 14.30
C THR A 64 -9.84 2.07 14.31
N GLY A 65 -9.15 2.03 13.17
CA GLY A 65 -7.77 2.50 13.02
C GLY A 65 -6.80 1.60 13.77
N ALA A 66 -5.93 0.93 13.01
CA ALA A 66 -4.95 -0.02 13.50
C ALA A 66 -5.55 -1.34 13.99
N SER A 67 -5.84 -2.23 13.05
CA SER A 67 -5.26 -3.56 13.24
C SER A 67 -3.75 -3.31 13.45
N LYS A 68 -3.15 -3.86 14.51
CA LYS A 68 -1.74 -3.66 14.90
C LYS A 68 -0.71 -4.09 13.83
N MET A 69 -1.16 -4.28 12.58
CA MET A 69 -0.56 -5.07 11.52
C MET A 69 -0.48 -4.31 10.19
N GLY A 70 -0.63 -2.98 10.19
CA GLY A 70 -0.17 -2.14 9.07
C GLY A 70 -1.24 -1.49 8.19
N GLY A 71 -2.46 -1.28 8.67
CA GLY A 71 -3.44 -0.46 7.94
C GLY A 71 -4.87 -0.63 8.42
N PRO A 72 -5.85 0.05 7.79
CA PRO A 72 -7.26 -0.11 8.08
C PRO A 72 -7.88 -1.29 7.34
N TYR A 73 -7.10 -2.11 6.62
CA TYR A 73 -7.61 -3.28 5.89
C TYR A 73 -7.12 -4.57 6.55
N ALA A 74 -8.04 -5.49 6.79
CA ALA A 74 -7.74 -6.88 7.04
C ALA A 74 -7.76 -7.63 5.70
N ILE A 75 -6.60 -8.16 5.28
CA ILE A 75 -6.45 -8.87 4.00
C ILE A 75 -6.10 -10.32 4.30
N GLN A 76 -6.92 -11.24 3.80
CA GLN A 76 -6.73 -12.68 3.94
C GLN A 76 -6.67 -13.33 2.57
N VAL A 77 -5.69 -14.20 2.38
CA VAL A 77 -5.50 -15.00 1.16
C VAL A 77 -5.57 -16.47 1.53
N LYS A 78 -6.37 -17.23 0.77
CA LYS A 78 -6.54 -18.68 0.93
C LYS A 78 -6.18 -19.35 -0.38
N PHE A 79 -5.15 -20.19 -0.37
CA PHE A 79 -4.73 -20.94 -1.55
C PHE A 79 -5.51 -22.24 -1.70
N ASN A 80 -5.87 -22.59 -2.93
CA ASN A 80 -6.70 -23.75 -3.24
C ASN A 80 -6.02 -25.09 -2.96
N ASP A 81 -4.68 -25.13 -3.01
CA ASP A 81 -3.84 -26.28 -2.71
C ASP A 81 -3.49 -26.39 -1.20
N GLU A 82 -3.92 -25.42 -0.39
CA GLU A 82 -3.73 -25.37 1.06
C GLU A 82 -4.94 -24.71 1.77
N ARG A 83 -6.14 -25.26 1.53
CA ARG A 83 -7.42 -24.69 1.98
C ARG A 83 -7.58 -24.49 3.50
N ASN A 84 -6.74 -25.14 4.30
CA ASN A 84 -6.78 -25.07 5.76
C ASN A 84 -5.77 -24.07 6.32
N VAL A 85 -5.23 -23.17 5.50
CA VAL A 85 -4.27 -22.15 5.92
C VAL A 85 -4.73 -20.80 5.40
N VAL A 86 -4.70 -19.79 6.28
CA VAL A 86 -4.98 -18.40 5.95
C VAL A 86 -3.68 -17.62 6.01
N TYR A 87 -3.36 -16.95 4.91
CA TYR A 87 -2.22 -16.07 4.77
C TYR A 87 -2.69 -14.63 4.96
N TYR A 88 -2.02 -13.88 5.84
CA TYR A 88 -2.40 -12.51 6.15
C TYR A 88 -1.43 -11.52 5.52
N TYR A 89 -2.01 -10.54 4.82
CA TYR A 89 -1.28 -9.51 4.10
C TYR A 89 -1.58 -8.13 4.65
N LYS A 90 -0.59 -7.23 4.58
CA LYS A 90 -0.76 -5.82 4.88
C LYS A 90 -0.63 -5.01 3.59
N TYR A 91 -1.37 -3.92 3.52
CA TYR A 91 -1.27 -2.94 2.44
C TYR A 91 -0.86 -1.59 3.04
N ASP A 92 0.36 -1.15 2.73
CA ASP A 92 0.89 0.12 3.24
C ASP A 92 0.30 1.32 2.49
N TYR A 93 -0.95 1.64 2.80
CA TYR A 93 -1.70 2.71 2.14
C TYR A 93 -1.11 4.12 2.39
N GLN A 94 -0.30 4.29 3.44
CA GLN A 94 0.32 5.56 3.81
C GLN A 94 1.67 5.76 3.12
N SER A 95 2.37 4.68 2.78
CA SER A 95 3.61 4.73 2.01
C SER A 95 3.39 5.25 0.59
N LYS A 96 4.42 5.91 0.05
CA LYS A 96 4.45 6.34 -1.36
C LYS A 96 4.46 5.14 -2.31
N ASN A 97 5.09 4.03 -1.89
CA ASN A 97 5.27 2.84 -2.72
C ASN A 97 4.05 1.90 -2.69
N LYS A 98 3.19 2.03 -1.67
CA LYS A 98 1.96 1.23 -1.52
C LYS A 98 2.24 -0.27 -1.59
N ASP A 99 3.20 -0.72 -0.79
CA ASP A 99 3.66 -2.11 -0.80
C ASP A 99 2.64 -3.07 -0.17
N ILE A 100 2.62 -4.28 -0.70
CA ILE A 100 1.87 -5.43 -0.18
C ILE A 100 2.90 -6.41 0.37
N THR A 101 2.67 -6.94 1.57
CA THR A 101 3.60 -7.89 2.17
C THR A 101 2.83 -8.88 3.02
N GLN A 102 3.21 -10.15 2.98
CA GLN A 102 2.74 -11.11 3.97
C GLN A 102 3.31 -10.77 5.36
N TYR A 103 2.48 -10.83 6.39
CA TYR A 103 2.93 -10.62 7.78
C TYR A 103 2.57 -11.77 8.73
N GLY A 104 1.75 -12.71 8.29
CA GLY A 104 1.29 -13.79 9.14
C GLY A 104 0.71 -14.96 8.37
N VAL A 105 0.64 -16.09 9.04
CA VAL A 105 0.02 -17.32 8.56
C VAL A 105 -0.66 -17.98 9.75
N ALA A 106 -1.91 -18.43 9.58
CA ALA A 106 -2.62 -19.19 10.60
C ALA A 106 -3.22 -20.47 10.02
N PRO A 107 -2.91 -21.64 10.58
CA PRO A 107 -3.66 -22.84 10.27
C PRO A 107 -5.08 -22.72 10.81
N MET A 108 -6.06 -23.11 10.01
CA MET A 108 -7.43 -23.31 10.46
C MET A 108 -7.47 -24.59 11.32
N LYS A 109 -8.40 -24.63 12.31
CA LYS A 109 -8.49 -25.68 13.35
C LYS A 109 -8.13 -27.08 12.82
N GLY A 110 -7.16 -27.74 13.46
CA GLY A 110 -6.86 -29.16 13.24
C GLY A 110 -5.49 -29.49 12.66
N LYS A 111 -4.60 -28.51 12.42
CA LYS A 111 -3.20 -28.75 12.04
C LYS A 111 -2.23 -27.84 12.78
N GLU A 112 -1.17 -28.43 13.35
CA GLU A 112 0.02 -27.72 13.87
C GLU A 112 1.14 -27.66 12.82
N ASP A 113 0.82 -27.92 11.55
CA ASP A 113 1.79 -27.97 10.46
C ASP A 113 2.53 -26.63 10.38
N LYS A 114 3.86 -26.66 10.42
CA LYS A 114 4.74 -25.47 10.41
C LYS A 114 5.34 -25.20 9.02
N ASN A 115 5.15 -26.13 8.09
CA ASN A 115 5.68 -26.05 6.73
C ASN A 115 4.60 -25.53 5.78
N PHE A 116 4.39 -24.22 5.81
CA PHE A 116 3.44 -23.52 4.94
C PHE A 116 4.06 -23.31 3.55
N LYS A 117 3.31 -23.62 2.49
CA LYS A 117 3.85 -23.63 1.13
C LYS A 117 4.11 -22.24 0.54
N HIS A 118 3.32 -21.25 0.96
CA HIS A 118 3.25 -19.93 0.34
C HIS A 118 3.76 -18.83 1.28
N LEU A 119 4.77 -19.14 2.09
CA LEU A 119 5.48 -18.14 2.90
C LEU A 119 6.41 -17.32 2.01
N GLU A 120 6.23 -16.00 2.05
CA GLU A 120 7.13 -14.99 1.47
C GLU A 120 8.31 -14.62 2.38
#